data_AF-A0A972YMC4-F1
#
_entry.id   AF-A0A972YMC4-F1
#
_cell.length_a   1.000
_cell.length_b   1.000
_cell.length_c   1.000
_cell.angle_alpha   90.00
_cell.angle_beta   90.00
_cell.angle_gamma   90.00
#
_symmetry.space_group_name_H-M   'P 1'
#
loop_
_entity.id
_entity.type
_entity.pdbx_description
1 polymer ?
#
loop_
_entity_poly.entity_id
_entity_poly.type
_entity_poly.pdbx_seq_one_letter_code
_entity_poly.pdbx_strand_id
1 'polypeptide(L)'
;MDNFRREITRSKRHNLGYYDSHLELIELYIEEKPDISIETCKAIIEGVSKLSLHVLTGESLKTLDKEENLSKLCKRALLELQKGRGFSDAAMCQRLSSIVHYLGEVRNAHGDIGHGRASLKDQVNDADFAELIIGITDLMGTYMLRRLEQLAEKPVEYEDNHEFNEYLDELHDLPGKVLYSRALFEQEPENYEVELGDWLIERGYWAE
;
A
#
# COMPACT_ATOMS: atom_id res chain seq x y z
N MET A 1 7.08 -15.72 -1.96
CA MET A 1 5.95 -14.77 -2.12
C MET A 1 6.30 -13.82 -3.28
N ASP A 2 6.48 -14.43 -4.45
CA ASP A 2 7.38 -13.87 -5.46
C ASP A 2 6.66 -12.90 -6.40
N ASN A 3 5.34 -13.09 -6.56
CA ASN A 3 4.52 -12.19 -7.36
C ASN A 3 4.42 -10.84 -6.66
N PHE A 4 4.16 -10.85 -5.36
CA PHE A 4 4.05 -9.64 -4.57
C PHE A 4 5.38 -8.91 -4.49
N ARG A 5 6.48 -9.63 -4.23
CA ARG A 5 7.84 -9.06 -4.25
C ARG A 5 8.14 -8.36 -5.59
N ARG A 6 7.78 -8.98 -6.71
CA ARG A 6 7.96 -8.40 -8.04
C ARG A 6 7.16 -7.12 -8.24
N GLU A 7 5.91 -7.06 -7.76
CA GLU A 7 5.10 -5.85 -7.86
C GLU A 7 5.60 -4.73 -6.94
N ILE A 8 6.10 -5.06 -5.74
CA ILE A 8 6.79 -4.10 -4.86
C ILE A 8 7.94 -3.41 -5.61
N THR A 9 8.83 -4.19 -6.24
CA THR A 9 9.98 -3.64 -6.97
C THR A 9 9.58 -2.83 -8.21
N ARG A 10 8.43 -3.15 -8.83
CA ARG A 10 7.94 -2.44 -10.01
C ARG A 10 7.27 -1.13 -9.69
N SER A 11 6.60 -1.05 -8.55
CA SER A 11 5.91 0.15 -8.10
C SER A 11 6.92 1.23 -7.74
N LYS A 12 7.00 2.29 -8.55
CA LYS A 12 7.87 3.43 -8.31
C LYS A 12 7.25 4.52 -7.43
N ARG A 13 5.92 4.49 -7.24
CA ARG A 13 5.15 5.58 -6.62
C ARG A 13 5.19 5.60 -5.10
N HIS A 14 5.43 4.45 -4.48
CA HIS A 14 5.32 4.29 -3.04
C HIS A 14 6.58 3.62 -2.50
N ASN A 15 7.05 4.06 -1.33
CA ASN A 15 8.15 3.40 -0.63
C ASN A 15 7.67 2.06 -0.04
N LEU A 16 7.55 1.06 -0.92
CA LEU A 16 7.12 -0.29 -0.57
C LEU A 16 8.27 -1.15 -0.04
N GLY A 17 9.50 -0.62 0.02
CA GLY A 17 10.67 -1.32 0.57
C GLY A 17 10.51 -1.73 2.04
N TYR A 18 9.57 -1.10 2.76
CA TYR A 18 9.15 -1.54 4.10
C TYR A 18 8.71 -3.02 4.11
N TYR A 19 8.06 -3.51 3.05
CA TYR A 19 7.60 -4.90 2.98
C TYR A 19 8.72 -5.91 2.75
N ASP A 20 9.91 -5.50 2.28
CA ASP A 20 11.02 -6.45 2.08
C ASP A 20 11.40 -7.15 3.39
N SER A 21 11.43 -6.40 4.49
CA SER A 21 11.65 -6.95 5.85
C SER A 21 10.57 -7.96 6.27
N HIS A 22 9.32 -7.77 5.82
CA HIS A 22 8.21 -8.68 6.12
C HIS A 22 8.34 -9.97 5.31
N LEU A 23 8.76 -9.85 4.05
CA LEU A 23 9.00 -11.00 3.19
C LEU A 23 10.16 -11.86 3.69
N GLU A 24 11.24 -11.22 4.15
CA GLU A 24 12.37 -11.91 4.80
C GLU A 24 11.94 -12.64 6.09
N LEU A 25 11.08 -12.02 6.91
CA LEU A 25 10.54 -12.65 8.12
C LEU A 25 9.73 -13.91 7.80
N ILE A 26 8.89 -13.87 6.75
CA ILE A 26 8.12 -15.04 6.31
C ILE A 26 9.06 -16.18 5.88
N GLU A 27 10.04 -15.87 5.04
CA GLU A 27 11.00 -16.86 4.52
C GLU A 27 11.84 -17.49 5.64
N LEU A 28 12.18 -16.72 6.68
CA LEU A 28 12.97 -17.19 7.82
C LEU A 28 12.18 -18.11 8.75
N TYR A 29 10.89 -17.85 8.96
CA TYR A 29 10.11 -18.47 10.04
C TYR A 29 9.04 -19.47 9.59
N ILE A 30 8.81 -19.65 8.28
CA ILE A 30 7.73 -20.54 7.80
C ILE A 30 7.78 -21.96 8.37
N GLU A 31 8.96 -22.56 8.49
CA GLU A 31 9.14 -23.92 9.04
C GLU A 31 9.14 -23.93 10.58
N GLU A 32 9.87 -23.00 11.20
CA GLU A 32 10.12 -23.04 12.64
C GLU A 32 9.01 -22.39 13.48
N LYS A 33 8.38 -21.34 12.94
CA LYS A 33 7.33 -20.55 13.60
C LYS A 33 6.26 -20.12 12.58
N PRO A 34 5.45 -21.07 12.06
CA PRO A 34 4.45 -20.81 11.03
C PRO A 34 3.47 -19.68 11.39
N ASP A 35 3.13 -19.55 12.68
CA ASP A 35 2.25 -18.50 13.20
C ASP A 35 2.82 -17.09 12.96
N ILE A 36 4.14 -16.89 13.06
CA ILE A 36 4.78 -15.59 12.75
C ILE A 36 4.60 -15.24 11.29
N SER A 37 4.71 -16.21 10.39
CA SER A 37 4.50 -16.01 8.96
C SER A 37 3.05 -15.60 8.67
N ILE A 38 2.08 -16.22 9.33
CA ILE A 38 0.65 -15.86 9.24
C ILE A 38 0.40 -14.44 9.78
N GLU A 39 0.99 -14.08 10.93
CA GLU A 39 0.91 -12.73 11.49
C GLU A 39 1.51 -11.69 10.53
N THR A 40 2.61 -12.03 9.88
CA THR A 40 3.28 -11.17 8.91
C THR A 40 2.43 -10.98 7.65
N CYS A 41 1.79 -12.05 7.15
CA CYS A 41 0.82 -11.98 6.06
C CYS A 41 -0.35 -11.04 6.38
N LYS A 42 -0.87 -11.08 7.62
CA LYS A 42 -1.90 -10.16 8.09
C LYS A 42 -1.43 -8.69 8.00
N ALA A 43 -0.22 -8.40 8.47
CA ALA A 43 0.36 -7.06 8.42
C ALA A 43 0.52 -6.55 6.97
N ILE A 44 0.92 -7.42 6.04
CA ILE A 44 1.00 -7.10 4.61
C ILE A 44 -0.39 -6.72 4.05
N ILE A 45 -1.42 -7.53 4.32
CA ILE A 45 -2.79 -7.26 3.85
C ILE A 45 -3.30 -5.94 4.40
N GLU A 46 -3.04 -5.66 5.68
CA GLU A 46 -3.39 -4.40 6.34
C GLU A 46 -2.73 -3.21 5.66
N GLY A 47 -1.41 -3.25 5.51
CA GLY A 47 -0.65 -2.16 4.93
C GLY A 47 -1.06 -1.86 3.48
N VAL A 48 -1.22 -2.89 2.64
CA VAL A 48 -1.65 -2.71 1.24
C VAL A 48 -3.06 -2.15 1.15
N SER A 49 -3.95 -2.57 2.05
CA SER A 49 -5.32 -2.05 2.11
C SER A 49 -5.35 -0.58 2.55
N LYS A 50 -4.54 -0.20 3.56
CA LYS A 50 -4.40 1.19 4.02
C LYS A 50 -3.85 2.08 2.92
N LEU A 51 -2.78 1.63 2.26
CA LEU A 51 -2.19 2.34 1.12
C LEU A 51 -3.23 2.55 0.01
N SER A 52 -3.97 1.51 -0.36
CA SER A 52 -4.98 1.60 -1.41
C SER A 52 -6.06 2.62 -1.08
N LEU A 53 -6.55 2.64 0.17
CA LEU A 53 -7.55 3.63 0.60
C LEU A 53 -6.98 5.04 0.64
N HIS A 54 -5.77 5.20 1.19
CA HIS A 54 -5.11 6.49 1.26
C HIS A 54 -4.97 7.12 -0.13
N VAL A 55 -4.45 6.35 -1.08
CA VAL A 55 -4.18 6.83 -2.45
C VAL A 55 -5.47 7.04 -3.24
N LEU A 56 -6.46 6.16 -3.14
CA LEU A 56 -7.67 6.26 -3.97
C LEU A 56 -8.76 7.16 -3.40
N THR A 57 -8.73 7.46 -2.11
CA THR A 57 -9.81 8.23 -1.43
C THR A 57 -9.32 9.46 -0.68
N GLY A 58 -8.00 9.67 -0.57
CA GLY A 58 -7.41 10.76 0.21
C GLY A 58 -7.54 10.60 1.73
N GLU A 59 -8.04 9.46 2.23
CA GLU A 59 -8.19 9.21 3.66
C GLU A 59 -6.81 9.16 4.35
N SER A 60 -6.61 9.91 5.42
CA SER A 60 -5.29 9.98 6.07
C SER A 60 -4.89 8.65 6.72
N LEU A 61 -3.60 8.29 6.65
CA LEU A 61 -3.07 7.08 7.31
C LEU A 61 -3.34 7.08 8.82
N LYS A 62 -3.29 8.24 9.49
CA LYS A 62 -3.62 8.39 10.92
C LYS A 62 -5.06 7.97 11.25
N THR A 63 -6.00 8.17 10.34
CA THR A 63 -7.39 7.73 10.50
C THR A 63 -7.50 6.23 10.27
N LEU A 64 -6.86 5.75 9.21
CA LEU A 64 -6.85 4.34 8.83
C LEU A 64 -6.20 3.45 9.90
N ASP A 65 -5.18 3.94 10.60
CA ASP A 65 -4.51 3.22 11.69
C ASP A 65 -5.38 3.00 12.93
N LYS A 66 -6.49 3.74 13.06
CA LYS A 66 -7.45 3.55 14.16
C LYS A 66 -8.49 2.47 13.86
N GLU A 67 -8.56 1.97 12.63
CA GLU A 67 -9.48 0.89 12.26
C GLU A 67 -8.89 -0.46 12.71
N GLU A 68 -9.37 -0.95 13.84
CA GLU A 68 -8.93 -2.24 14.39
C GLU A 68 -9.48 -3.43 13.57
N ASN A 69 -10.56 -3.23 12.80
CA ASN A 69 -11.15 -4.30 12.01
C ASN A 69 -10.50 -4.39 10.61
N LEU A 70 -9.45 -5.20 10.53
CA LEU A 70 -8.75 -5.48 9.28
C LEU A 70 -9.68 -6.01 8.17
N SER A 71 -10.66 -6.86 8.49
CA SER A 71 -11.56 -7.41 7.46
C SER A 71 -12.41 -6.31 6.80
N LYS A 72 -12.85 -5.33 7.60
CA LYS A 72 -13.58 -4.15 7.13
C LYS A 72 -12.67 -3.26 6.28
N LEU A 73 -11.44 -3.03 6.72
CA LEU A 73 -10.45 -2.23 6.01
C LEU A 73 -10.10 -2.84 4.65
N CYS A 74 -9.82 -4.15 4.61
CA CYS A 74 -9.56 -4.89 3.37
C CYS A 74 -10.77 -4.88 2.42
N LYS A 75 -11.99 -5.07 2.94
CA LYS A 75 -13.22 -4.98 2.12
C LYS A 75 -13.37 -3.62 1.45
N ARG A 76 -13.16 -2.53 2.19
CA ARG A 76 -13.23 -1.17 1.66
C ARG A 76 -12.20 -0.99 0.53
N ALA A 77 -10.95 -1.37 0.78
CA ALA A 77 -9.89 -1.27 -0.22
C ALA A 77 -10.23 -2.05 -1.50
N LEU A 78 -10.69 -3.31 -1.38
CA LEU A 78 -11.06 -4.13 -2.52
C LEU A 78 -12.22 -3.54 -3.34
N LEU A 79 -13.19 -2.88 -2.70
CA LEU A 79 -14.29 -2.20 -3.40
C LEU A 79 -13.79 -0.99 -4.19
N GLU A 80 -12.91 -0.18 -3.60
CA GLU A 80 -12.28 0.95 -4.29
C GLU A 80 -11.46 0.49 -5.50
N LEU A 81 -10.68 -0.57 -5.35
CA LEU A 81 -9.83 -1.14 -6.41
C LEU A 81 -10.63 -1.76 -7.58
N GLN A 82 -11.93 -1.99 -7.40
CA GLN A 82 -12.84 -2.45 -8.45
C GLN A 82 -13.52 -1.31 -9.23
N LYS A 83 -13.41 -0.05 -8.78
CA LYS A 83 -13.96 1.09 -9.52
C LYS A 83 -13.34 1.19 -10.93
N GLY A 84 -14.07 1.83 -11.84
CA GLY A 84 -13.70 1.94 -13.25
C GLY A 84 -13.81 0.64 -14.05
N ARG A 85 -14.18 -0.49 -13.42
CA ARG A 85 -14.56 -1.69 -14.15
C ARG A 85 -16.02 -1.57 -14.58
N GLY A 86 -16.32 -1.97 -15.82
CA GLY A 86 -17.69 -2.20 -16.27
C GLY A 86 -18.43 -3.29 -15.48
N PHE A 87 -17.73 -4.01 -14.58
CA PHE A 87 -18.27 -4.97 -13.63
C PHE A 87 -17.49 -4.94 -12.31
N SER A 88 -18.19 -4.67 -11.21
CA SER A 88 -17.68 -4.83 -9.84
C SER A 88 -18.23 -6.13 -9.25
N ASP A 89 -17.33 -7.02 -8.80
CA ASP A 89 -17.68 -8.24 -8.08
C ASP A 89 -17.62 -8.02 -6.57
N ALA A 90 -18.65 -7.36 -6.05
CA ALA A 90 -18.79 -7.12 -4.61
C ALA A 90 -18.87 -8.43 -3.79
N ALA A 91 -19.37 -9.52 -4.39
CA ALA A 91 -19.45 -10.82 -3.75
C ALA A 91 -18.05 -11.42 -3.55
N MET A 92 -17.15 -11.28 -4.53
CA MET A 92 -15.75 -11.64 -4.40
C MET A 92 -15.06 -10.83 -3.29
N CYS A 93 -15.25 -9.51 -3.25
CA CYS A 93 -14.69 -8.66 -2.18
C CYS A 93 -15.16 -9.13 -0.79
N GLN A 94 -16.43 -9.50 -0.65
CA GLN A 94 -16.96 -10.03 0.59
C GLN A 94 -16.30 -11.36 0.98
N ARG A 95 -16.11 -12.28 0.03
CA ARG A 95 -15.48 -13.59 0.30
C ARG A 95 -14.01 -13.45 0.69
N LEU A 96 -13.25 -12.58 0.01
CA LEU A 96 -11.87 -12.28 0.37
C LEU A 96 -11.77 -11.65 1.76
N SER A 97 -12.65 -10.68 2.07
CA SER A 97 -12.74 -10.09 3.41
C SER A 97 -13.04 -11.14 4.50
N SER A 98 -13.88 -12.14 4.22
CA SER A 98 -14.13 -13.25 5.15
C SER A 98 -12.90 -14.12 5.40
N ILE A 99 -12.04 -14.33 4.40
CA ILE A 99 -10.74 -15.01 4.61
C ILE A 99 -9.86 -14.18 5.55
N VAL A 100 -9.78 -12.86 5.32
CA VAL A 100 -9.01 -11.94 6.17
C VAL A 100 -9.54 -11.89 7.61
N HIS A 101 -10.86 -11.97 7.78
CA HIS A 101 -11.48 -12.10 9.10
C HIS A 101 -10.99 -13.37 9.81
N TYR A 102 -11.04 -14.51 9.12
CA TYR A 102 -10.57 -15.78 9.66
C TYR A 102 -9.07 -15.76 10.03
N LEU A 103 -8.22 -15.10 9.23
CA LEU A 103 -6.80 -14.89 9.60
C LEU A 103 -6.65 -14.12 10.93
N GLY A 104 -7.53 -13.15 11.17
CA GLY A 104 -7.59 -12.44 12.45
C GLY A 104 -7.97 -13.35 13.61
N GLU A 105 -8.92 -14.27 13.41
CA GLU A 105 -9.32 -15.27 14.40
C GLU A 105 -8.17 -16.24 14.71
N VAL A 106 -7.51 -16.77 13.67
CA VAL A 106 -6.34 -17.65 13.81
C VAL A 106 -5.23 -16.97 14.61
N ARG A 107 -4.90 -15.72 14.29
CA ARG A 107 -3.91 -14.94 15.06
C ARG A 107 -4.34 -14.75 16.51
N ASN A 108 -5.60 -14.44 16.77
CA ASN A 108 -6.09 -14.26 18.14
C ASN A 108 -6.10 -15.57 18.94
N ALA A 109 -6.25 -16.71 18.26
CA ALA A 109 -6.18 -18.03 18.88
C ALA A 109 -4.74 -18.48 19.15
N HIS A 110 -3.83 -18.33 18.16
CA HIS A 110 -2.53 -19.02 18.13
C HIS A 110 -1.28 -18.11 18.08
N GLY A 111 -1.46 -16.79 17.92
CA GLY A 111 -0.36 -15.84 17.66
C GLY A 111 0.70 -15.79 18.78
N ASP A 112 1.98 -15.75 18.36
CA ASP A 112 3.15 -15.77 19.25
C ASP A 112 3.41 -14.43 19.96
N ILE A 113 2.99 -13.33 19.35
CA ILE A 113 3.37 -11.96 19.75
C ILE A 113 2.17 -11.21 20.37
N GLY A 114 0.96 -11.78 20.26
CA GLY A 114 -0.28 -11.19 20.76
C GLY A 114 -0.55 -11.48 22.24
N HIS A 115 -0.14 -10.56 23.12
CA HIS A 115 -0.65 -10.42 24.50
C HIS A 115 -0.21 -11.47 25.52
N GLY A 116 1.09 -11.51 25.87
CA GLY A 116 1.60 -12.00 27.17
C GLY A 116 0.87 -13.20 27.81
N ARG A 117 0.51 -14.21 27.00
CA ARG A 117 -0.34 -15.31 27.45
C ARG A 117 0.43 -16.25 28.37
N ALA A 118 -0.31 -16.93 29.25
CA ALA A 118 0.21 -18.06 30.02
C ALA A 118 0.74 -19.13 29.05
N SER A 119 1.86 -19.77 29.41
CA SER A 119 2.79 -20.51 28.53
C SER A 119 2.28 -21.84 27.93
N LEU A 120 0.97 -22.03 27.84
CA LEU A 120 0.34 -23.25 27.33
C LEU A 120 -0.36 -22.89 26.03
N LYS A 121 0.36 -22.98 24.90
CA LYS A 121 -0.27 -22.99 23.57
C LYS A 121 -0.98 -24.32 23.40
N ASP A 122 -2.30 -24.29 23.21
CA ASP A 122 -3.07 -25.51 22.94
C ASP A 122 -2.87 -25.99 21.48
N GLN A 123 -2.48 -25.11 20.56
CA GLN A 123 -2.30 -25.44 19.14
C GLN A 123 -1.34 -24.47 18.44
N VAL A 124 -0.43 -25.01 17.62
CA VAL A 124 0.47 -24.28 16.69
C VAL A 124 0.05 -24.67 15.28
N ASN A 125 -0.05 -23.72 14.35
CA ASN A 125 -0.32 -24.06 12.96
C ASN A 125 0.89 -24.75 12.31
N ASP A 126 0.66 -25.63 11.36
CA ASP A 126 1.74 -26.26 10.57
C ASP A 126 2.23 -25.37 9.42
N ALA A 127 3.38 -25.73 8.86
CA ALA A 127 4.00 -25.03 7.74
C ALA A 127 3.12 -25.06 6.48
N ASP A 128 2.45 -26.18 6.20
CA ASP A 128 1.57 -26.34 5.03
C ASP A 128 0.41 -25.33 5.07
N PHE A 129 -0.19 -25.11 6.23
CA PHE A 129 -1.23 -24.11 6.42
C PHE A 129 -0.68 -22.69 6.28
N ALA A 130 0.51 -22.41 6.83
CA ALA A 130 1.15 -21.11 6.62
C ALA A 130 1.47 -20.85 5.13
N GLU A 131 1.94 -21.86 4.39
CA GLU A 131 2.15 -21.78 2.94
C GLU A 131 0.86 -21.41 2.18
N LEU A 132 -0.28 -22.02 2.55
CA LEU A 132 -1.57 -21.66 1.98
C LEU A 132 -1.89 -20.17 2.22
N ILE A 133 -1.69 -19.67 3.44
CA ILE A 133 -1.93 -18.26 3.77
C ILE A 133 -0.98 -17.33 3.02
N ILE A 134 0.29 -17.71 2.89
CA ILE A 134 1.30 -16.98 2.11
C ILE A 134 0.89 -16.91 0.64
N GLY A 135 0.43 -18.01 0.06
CA GLY A 135 -0.04 -18.06 -1.33
C GLY A 135 -1.27 -17.16 -1.57
N ILE A 136 -2.25 -17.18 -0.64
CA ILE A 136 -3.40 -16.27 -0.68
C ILE A 136 -2.93 -14.81 -0.61
N THR A 137 -2.02 -14.51 0.30
CA THR A 137 -1.49 -13.16 0.51
C THR A 137 -0.70 -12.68 -0.70
N ASP A 138 0.11 -13.54 -1.31
CA ASP A 138 0.89 -13.25 -2.52
C ASP A 138 -0.01 -12.79 -3.66
N LEU A 139 -1.03 -13.60 -3.98
CA LEU A 139 -1.94 -13.33 -5.08
C LEU A 139 -2.85 -12.13 -4.81
N MET A 140 -3.36 -12.02 -3.58
CA MET A 140 -4.24 -10.91 -3.21
C MET A 140 -3.47 -9.58 -3.18
N GLY A 141 -2.30 -9.52 -2.55
CA GLY A 141 -1.45 -8.33 -2.53
C GLY A 141 -1.02 -7.93 -3.94
N THR A 142 -0.62 -8.89 -4.77
CA THR A 142 -0.27 -8.65 -6.19
C THR A 142 -1.43 -8.03 -6.95
N TYR A 143 -2.64 -8.58 -6.79
CA TYR A 143 -3.84 -8.04 -7.42
C TYR A 143 -4.12 -6.60 -6.97
N MET A 144 -4.06 -6.35 -5.66
CA MET A 144 -4.34 -5.03 -5.10
C MET A 144 -3.36 -3.98 -5.58
N LEU A 145 -2.05 -4.25 -5.55
CA LEU A 145 -1.04 -3.31 -6.04
C LEU A 145 -1.18 -3.00 -7.54
N ARG A 146 -1.42 -4.02 -8.38
CA ARG A 146 -1.64 -3.79 -9.82
C ARG A 146 -2.85 -2.93 -10.10
N ARG A 147 -3.93 -3.12 -9.33
CA ARG A 147 -5.14 -2.32 -9.46
C ARG A 147 -4.95 -0.91 -8.96
N LEU A 148 -4.19 -0.75 -7.88
CA LEU A 148 -3.83 0.55 -7.35
C LEU A 148 -3.07 1.36 -8.39
N GLU A 149 -2.01 0.79 -8.98
CA GLU A 149 -1.20 1.46 -10.01
C GLU A 149 -2.00 1.88 -11.24
N GLN A 150 -3.02 1.10 -11.61
CA GLN A 150 -3.93 1.41 -12.72
C GLN A 150 -4.92 2.53 -12.42
N LEU A 151 -5.30 2.70 -11.16
CA LEU A 151 -6.34 3.64 -10.72
C LEU A 151 -5.77 4.93 -10.14
N ALA A 152 -4.57 4.87 -9.57
CA ALA A 152 -3.89 6.02 -9.01
C ALA A 152 -3.51 6.99 -10.14
N GLU A 153 -3.66 8.29 -9.89
CA GLU A 153 -3.22 9.35 -10.80
C GLU A 153 -1.72 9.22 -11.06
N LYS A 154 -1.32 9.48 -12.31
CA LYS A 154 0.09 9.39 -12.69
C LYS A 154 0.90 10.33 -11.80
N PRO A 155 2.03 9.87 -11.25
CA PRO A 155 2.89 10.73 -10.47
C PRO A 155 3.32 11.90 -11.34
N VAL A 156 3.44 13.07 -10.72
CA VAL A 156 4.03 14.22 -11.39
C VAL A 156 5.52 13.93 -11.55
N GLU A 157 5.99 13.87 -12.79
CA GLU A 157 7.40 13.73 -13.13
C GLU A 157 7.98 15.13 -13.36
N TYR A 158 9.10 15.45 -12.73
CA TYR A 158 9.73 16.77 -12.85
C TYR A 158 10.03 17.12 -14.31
N GLU A 159 10.52 16.13 -15.07
CA GLU A 159 10.91 16.27 -16.47
C GLU A 159 9.72 16.52 -17.41
N ASP A 160 8.48 16.23 -17.00
CA ASP A 160 7.29 16.48 -17.81
C ASP A 160 6.78 17.94 -17.71
N ASN A 161 7.34 18.75 -16.80
CA ASN A 161 6.79 20.05 -16.40
C ASN A 161 7.76 21.23 -16.63
N HIS A 162 8.47 21.24 -17.77
CA HIS A 162 9.50 22.23 -18.08
C HIS A 162 9.06 23.70 -17.96
N GLU A 163 7.91 24.07 -18.53
CA GLU A 163 7.43 25.47 -18.51
C GLU A 163 7.12 25.95 -17.08
N PHE A 164 6.57 25.07 -16.25
CA PHE A 164 6.31 25.36 -14.85
C PHE A 164 7.61 25.48 -14.04
N ASN A 165 8.57 24.58 -14.29
CA ASN A 165 9.87 24.61 -13.65
C ASN A 165 10.62 25.92 -13.95
N GLU A 166 10.64 26.33 -15.21
CA GLU A 166 11.25 27.60 -15.63
C GLU A 166 10.57 28.79 -14.94
N TYR A 167 9.23 28.79 -14.87
CA TYR A 167 8.48 29.82 -14.15
C TYR A 167 8.86 29.92 -12.66
N LEU A 168 8.96 28.78 -11.97
CA LEU A 168 9.36 28.74 -10.57
C LEU A 168 10.80 29.23 -10.37
N ASP A 169 11.72 28.82 -11.25
CA ASP A 169 13.13 29.22 -11.17
C ASP A 169 13.34 30.70 -11.49
N GLU A 170 12.54 31.29 -12.39
CA GLU A 170 12.55 32.73 -12.66
C GLU A 170 11.96 33.55 -11.49
N LEU A 171 10.92 33.03 -10.84
CA LEU A 171 10.29 33.70 -9.69
C LEU A 171 11.16 33.64 -8.44
N HIS A 172 11.92 32.54 -8.28
CA HIS A 172 12.74 32.24 -7.12
C HIS A 172 14.20 31.98 -7.51
N ASP A 173 14.92 33.05 -7.86
CA ASP A 173 16.35 32.96 -8.16
C ASP A 173 17.16 32.55 -6.91
N LEU A 174 17.84 31.40 -7.00
CA LEU A 174 18.69 30.87 -5.93
C LEU A 174 20.17 30.95 -6.33
N PRO A 175 21.06 31.30 -5.38
CA PRO A 175 22.48 31.44 -5.67
C PRO A 175 23.13 30.10 -6.06
N GLY A 176 23.91 30.12 -7.15
CA GLY A 176 24.74 28.99 -7.57
C GLY A 176 24.12 28.18 -8.70
N LYS A 177 24.08 26.86 -8.55
CA LYS A 177 23.53 25.91 -9.55
C LYS A 177 22.24 25.22 -9.07
N VAL A 178 21.68 25.67 -7.95
CA VAL A 178 20.48 25.07 -7.38
C VAL A 178 19.28 25.68 -8.07
N LEU A 179 18.44 24.84 -8.66
CA LEU A 179 17.14 25.24 -9.20
C LEU A 179 16.10 25.13 -8.08
N TYR A 180 15.32 26.18 -7.88
CA TYR A 180 14.26 26.20 -6.88
C TYR A 180 13.22 25.13 -7.18
N SER A 181 12.80 25.04 -8.45
CA SER A 181 11.84 24.04 -8.94
C SER A 181 12.28 22.62 -8.59
N ARG A 182 13.56 22.30 -8.81
CA ARG A 182 14.13 20.98 -8.52
C ARG A 182 14.21 20.70 -7.02
N ALA A 183 14.60 21.70 -6.24
CA ALA A 183 14.65 21.57 -4.78
C ALA A 183 13.26 21.35 -4.19
N LEU A 184 12.25 22.09 -4.65
CA LEU A 184 10.86 21.93 -4.27
C LEU A 184 10.36 20.52 -4.62
N PHE A 185 10.59 20.06 -5.84
CA PHE A 185 10.19 18.71 -6.27
C PHE A 185 10.83 17.60 -5.43
N GLU A 186 12.14 17.68 -5.16
CA GLU A 186 12.86 16.61 -4.47
C GLU A 186 12.61 16.58 -2.95
N GLN A 187 12.34 17.74 -2.34
CA GLN A 187 12.25 17.88 -0.89
C GLN A 187 10.81 18.02 -0.39
N GLU A 188 9.94 18.66 -1.18
CA GLU A 188 8.54 18.94 -0.87
C GLU A 188 7.63 18.64 -2.09
N PRO A 189 7.60 17.38 -2.57
CA PRO A 189 6.86 17.01 -3.79
C PRO A 189 5.36 17.34 -3.71
N GLU A 190 4.76 17.24 -2.52
CA GLU A 190 3.35 17.60 -2.29
C GLU A 190 3.09 19.10 -2.57
N ASN A 191 4.01 19.99 -2.16
CA ASN A 191 3.90 21.42 -2.42
C ASN A 191 4.13 21.73 -3.91
N TYR A 192 5.09 21.04 -4.53
CA TYR A 192 5.31 21.14 -5.98
C TYR A 192 4.03 20.79 -6.77
N GLU A 193 3.35 19.68 -6.42
CA GLU A 193 2.10 19.26 -7.07
C GLU A 193 0.98 20.30 -6.91
N VAL A 194 0.85 20.91 -5.74
CA VAL A 194 -0.14 21.97 -5.48
C VAL A 194 0.14 23.20 -6.34
N GLU A 195 1.38 23.69 -6.33
CA GLU A 195 1.75 24.88 -7.12
C GLU A 195 1.63 24.64 -8.63
N LEU A 196 1.98 23.43 -9.10
CA LEU A 196 1.76 23.02 -10.48
C LEU A 196 0.26 23.04 -10.83
N GLY A 197 -0.59 22.52 -9.94
CA GLY A 197 -2.04 22.53 -10.10
C GLY A 197 -2.60 23.94 -10.24
N ASP A 198 -2.20 24.84 -9.34
CA ASP A 198 -2.59 26.26 -9.38
C ASP A 198 -2.13 26.94 -10.68
N TRP A 199 -0.87 26.70 -11.09
CA TRP A 199 -0.31 27.24 -12.33
C TRP A 199 -1.05 26.77 -13.60
N LEU A 200 -1.42 25.48 -13.65
CA LEU A 200 -2.20 24.92 -14.76
C LEU A 200 -3.60 25.54 -14.84
N ILE A 201 -4.25 25.75 -13.69
CA ILE A 201 -5.56 26.40 -13.60
C ILE A 201 -5.49 27.84 -14.11
N GLU A 202 -4.49 28.61 -13.67
CA GLU A 202 -4.31 30.01 -14.09
C GLU A 202 -4.09 30.17 -15.59
N ARG A 203 -3.41 29.20 -16.22
CA ARG A 203 -3.12 29.21 -17.67
C ARG A 203 -4.16 28.52 -18.53
N GLY A 204 -5.22 27.98 -17.93
CA GLY A 204 -6.33 27.35 -18.66
C GLY A 204 -6.01 25.99 -19.27
N TYR A 205 -4.95 25.31 -18.80
CA TYR A 205 -4.63 23.95 -19.18
C TYR A 205 -5.48 22.98 -18.35
N TRP A 206 -6.74 22.76 -18.75
CA TRP A 206 -7.55 21.65 -18.23
C TRP A 206 -7.33 20.41 -19.11
N ALA A 207 -7.10 19.25 -18.48
CA ALA A 207 -7.25 17.96 -19.14
C ALA A 207 -8.74 17.61 -19.24
N GLU A 208 -9.25 17.43 -20.46
CA GLU A 208 -10.52 16.71 -20.72
C GLU A 208 -10.38 15.22 -20.39
#